data_AF-A0A158CBQ9-F1
#
_entry.id   AF-A0A158CBQ9-F1
#
_cell.length_a   1.000
_cell.length_b   1.000
_cell.length_c   1.000
_cell.angle_alpha   90.00
_cell.angle_beta   90.00
_cell.angle_gamma   90.00
#
_symmetry.space_group_name_H-M   'P 1'
#
loop_
_entity.id
_entity.type
_entity.pdbx_description
1 polymer ?
#
loop_
_entity_poly.entity_id
_entity_poly.type
_entity_poly.pdbx_seq_one_letter_code
_entity_poly.pdbx_strand_id
1 'polypeptide(L)'
;MKATAFLEQAKREAKLVDALLVARYALVIHDGMTLLGDDEPPTRWRVSFRTELERIDAALQMAGIDTQQPLCPPVLDWSDGDGDHQHDGDGVPPDAGDK
;
A
#
# COMPACT_ATOMS: atom_id res chain seq x y z
N MET A 1 -15.21 6.01 32.99
CA MET A 1 -14.09 5.19 32.48
C MET A 1 -12.79 5.94 32.77
N LYS A 2 -11.69 5.27 33.16
CA LYS A 2 -10.40 5.95 33.38
C LYS A 2 -9.84 6.41 32.02
N ALA A 3 -9.36 7.65 31.92
CA ALA A 3 -8.88 8.23 30.65
C ALA A 3 -7.79 7.38 29.96
N THR A 4 -6.93 6.73 30.75
CA THR A 4 -5.87 5.83 30.25
C THR A 4 -6.42 4.58 29.59
N ALA A 5 -7.51 4.00 30.13
CA ALA A 5 -8.14 2.81 29.56
C ALA A 5 -8.80 3.13 28.20
N PHE A 6 -9.36 4.33 28.06
CA PHE A 6 -9.90 4.81 26.79
C PHE A 6 -8.81 4.98 25.73
N LEU A 7 -7.68 5.60 26.08
CA LEU A 7 -6.54 5.78 25.16
C LEU A 7 -5.96 4.45 24.67
N GLU A 8 -5.77 3.49 25.57
CA GLU A 8 -5.27 2.16 25.20
C GLU A 8 -6.25 1.40 24.29
N GLN A 9 -7.55 1.56 24.51
CA GLN A 9 -8.58 0.98 23.65
C GLN A 9 -8.54 1.61 22.26
N ALA A 10 -8.52 2.94 22.17
CA ALA A 10 -8.43 3.65 20.89
C ALA A 10 -7.16 3.28 20.11
N LYS A 11 -6.02 3.12 20.78
CA LYS A 11 -4.75 2.70 20.15
C LYS A 11 -4.83 1.28 19.59
N ARG A 12 -5.53 0.38 20.29
CA ARG A 12 -5.75 -1.00 19.82
C ARG A 12 -6.64 -1.01 18.58
N GLU A 13 -7.73 -0.25 18.62
CA GLU A 13 -8.68 -0.12 17.50
C GLU A 13 -8.00 0.46 16.26
N ALA A 14 -7.19 1.52 16.41
CA ALA A 14 -6.42 2.11 15.31
C ALA A 14 -5.49 1.07 14.64
N LYS A 15 -4.77 0.27 15.41
CA LYS A 15 -3.89 -0.79 14.87
C LYS A 15 -4.67 -1.87 14.11
N LEU A 16 -5.86 -2.22 14.57
CA LEU A 16 -6.71 -3.19 13.89
C LEU A 16 -7.23 -2.64 12.56
N VAL A 17 -7.62 -1.36 12.55
CA VAL A 17 -7.99 -0.64 11.32
C VAL A 17 -6.85 -0.63 10.32
N ASP A 18 -5.64 -0.26 10.72
CA ASP A 18 -4.48 -0.22 9.82
C ASP A 18 -4.21 -1.60 9.20
N ALA A 19 -4.25 -2.66 10.02
CA ALA A 19 -4.06 -4.03 9.54
C ALA A 19 -5.15 -4.44 8.53
N LEU A 20 -6.41 -4.06 8.76
CA LEU A 20 -7.51 -4.33 7.84
C LEU A 20 -7.37 -3.56 6.52
N LEU A 21 -6.90 -2.31 6.56
CA LEU A 21 -6.64 -1.52 5.35
C LEU A 21 -5.53 -2.16 4.50
N VAL A 22 -4.45 -2.61 5.12
CA VAL A 22 -3.36 -3.33 4.43
C VAL A 22 -3.86 -4.65 3.85
N ALA A 23 -4.63 -5.43 4.61
CA ALA A 23 -5.20 -6.69 4.14
C ALA A 23 -6.14 -6.47 2.94
N ARG A 24 -7.01 -5.46 3.02
CA ARG A 24 -7.90 -5.09 1.93
C ARG A 24 -7.11 -4.75 0.66
N TYR A 25 -6.11 -3.89 0.78
CA TYR A 25 -5.25 -3.51 -0.35
C TYR A 25 -4.63 -4.73 -1.02
N ALA A 26 -4.02 -5.63 -0.24
CA ALA A 26 -3.43 -6.85 -0.77
C ALA A 26 -4.47 -7.70 -1.51
N LEU A 27 -5.64 -7.93 -0.92
CA LEU A 27 -6.66 -8.78 -1.54
C LEU A 27 -7.27 -8.16 -2.81
N VAL A 28 -7.50 -6.84 -2.83
CA VAL A 28 -8.02 -6.15 -4.02
C VAL A 28 -7.08 -6.31 -5.21
N ILE A 29 -5.76 -6.23 -5.00
CA ILE A 29 -4.77 -6.38 -6.08
C ILE A 29 -4.80 -7.77 -6.68
N HIS A 30 -4.96 -8.80 -5.85
CA HIS A 30 -4.90 -10.19 -6.29
C HIS A 30 -6.27 -10.73 -6.74
N ASP A 31 -7.36 -10.04 -6.43
CA ASP A 31 -8.71 -10.43 -6.86
C ASP A 31 -8.80 -10.45 -8.39
N GLY A 32 -9.32 -11.55 -8.93
CA GLY A 32 -9.46 -11.75 -10.37
C GLY A 32 -8.17 -12.15 -11.11
N MET A 33 -7.01 -12.22 -10.43
CA MET A 33 -5.80 -12.79 -11.02
C MET A 33 -6.00 -14.27 -11.40
N THR A 34 -5.32 -14.71 -12.46
CA THR A 34 -5.33 -16.11 -12.88
C THR A 34 -4.08 -16.80 -12.33
N LEU A 35 -4.28 -17.82 -11.49
CA LEU A 35 -3.22 -18.72 -11.04
C LEU A 35 -3.09 -19.90 -12.00
N LEU A 36 -1.86 -20.32 -12.22
CA LEU A 36 -1.52 -21.50 -13.00
C LEU A 36 -1.10 -22.62 -12.05
N GLY A 37 -1.59 -23.82 -12.29
CA GLY A 37 -1.13 -25.04 -11.65
C GLY A 37 0.22 -25.47 -12.20
N ASP A 38 0.91 -26.30 -11.42
CA ASP A 38 2.18 -26.91 -11.79
C ASP A 38 2.00 -28.20 -12.62
N ASP A 39 0.79 -28.44 -13.12
CA ASP A 39 0.44 -29.57 -13.98
C ASP A 39 0.70 -29.27 -15.47
N GLU A 40 0.79 -30.33 -16.28
CA GLU A 40 0.95 -30.22 -17.74
C GLU A 40 -0.26 -30.90 -18.43
N PRO A 41 -1.15 -30.16 -19.13
CA PRO A 41 -1.14 -28.71 -19.29
C PRO A 41 -1.63 -27.99 -18.02
N PRO A 42 -1.17 -26.75 -17.76
CA PRO A 42 -1.44 -26.07 -16.49
C PRO A 42 -2.93 -25.76 -16.33
N THR A 43 -3.49 -26.23 -15.21
CA THR A 43 -4.82 -25.86 -14.79
C THR A 43 -4.85 -24.36 -14.43
N ARG A 44 -5.92 -23.67 -14.82
CA ARG A 44 -6.08 -22.23 -14.58
C ARG A 44 -7.20 -21.98 -13.60
N TRP A 45 -6.92 -21.23 -12.54
CA TRP A 45 -7.94 -20.79 -11.59
C TRP A 45 -7.98 -19.28 -11.54
N ARG A 46 -9.18 -18.71 -11.68
CA ARG A 46 -9.40 -17.30 -11.39
C ARG A 46 -9.62 -17.17 -9.88
N VAL A 47 -8.77 -16.40 -9.22
CA VAL A 47 -8.91 -16.12 -7.79
C VAL A 47 -10.04 -15.12 -7.58
N SER A 48 -10.84 -15.36 -6.55
CA SER A 48 -11.89 -14.43 -6.12
C SER A 48 -11.83 -14.30 -4.61
N PHE A 49 -11.52 -13.11 -4.14
CA PHE A 49 -11.50 -12.72 -2.73
C PHE A 49 -12.72 -11.89 -2.33
N ARG A 50 -13.78 -11.88 -3.14
CA ARG A 50 -14.99 -11.08 -2.89
C ARG A 50 -15.55 -11.26 -1.49
N THR A 51 -15.64 -12.50 -1.01
CA THR A 51 -16.17 -12.80 0.33
C THR A 51 -15.29 -12.21 1.43
N GLU A 52 -13.97 -12.31 1.29
CA GLU A 52 -12.99 -11.76 2.22
C GLU A 52 -13.03 -10.22 2.20
N LEU A 53 -13.11 -9.63 1.01
CA LEU A 53 -13.24 -8.19 0.81
C LEU A 53 -14.53 -7.64 1.43
N GLU A 54 -15.67 -8.30 1.23
CA GLU A 54 -16.96 -7.93 1.83
C GLU A 54 -16.89 -7.93 3.37
N ARG A 55 -16.23 -8.93 3.96
CA ARG A 55 -16.04 -9.00 5.42
C ARG A 55 -15.16 -7.88 5.94
N ILE A 56 -14.08 -7.56 5.24
CA ILE A 56 -13.18 -6.47 5.62
C ILE A 56 -13.88 -5.11 5.46
N ASP A 57 -14.63 -4.92 4.38
CA ASP A 57 -15.43 -3.71 4.13
C ASP A 57 -16.46 -3.51 5.24
N ALA A 58 -17.18 -4.56 5.63
CA ALA A 58 -18.13 -4.48 6.75
C ALA A 58 -17.44 -4.10 8.07
N ALA A 59 -16.25 -4.66 8.35
CA ALA A 59 -15.48 -4.34 9.56
C ALA A 59 -14.99 -2.89 9.58
N LEU A 60 -14.49 -2.39 8.45
CA LEU A 60 -14.05 -1.00 8.30
C LEU A 60 -15.23 -0.02 8.38
N GLN A 61 -16.38 -0.37 7.81
CA GLN A 61 -17.60 0.43 7.91
C GLN A 61 -18.10 0.54 9.35
N MET A 62 -18.02 -0.53 10.15
CA MET A 62 -18.32 -0.48 11.59
C MET A 62 -17.38 0.47 12.35
N ALA A 63 -16.15 0.65 11.89
CA ALA A 63 -15.20 1.62 12.42
C ALA A 63 -15.40 3.05 11.86
N GLY A 64 -16.43 3.27 11.03
CA GLY A 64 -16.73 4.57 10.43
C GLY A 64 -15.88 4.92 9.21
N ILE A 65 -15.19 3.93 8.62
CA ILE A 65 -14.33 4.13 7.44
C ILE A 65 -15.09 3.75 6.18
N ASP A 66 -15.23 4.70 5.27
CA ASP A 66 -15.81 4.47 3.95
C ASP A 66 -14.77 3.86 3.01
N THR A 67 -15.01 2.63 2.57
CA THR A 67 -14.12 1.88 1.69
C THR A 67 -14.49 1.98 0.21
N GLN A 68 -15.56 2.71 -0.12
CA GLN A 68 -15.98 2.99 -1.50
C GLN A 68 -15.10 4.06 -2.17
N GLN A 69 -14.36 4.83 -1.37
CA GLN A 69 -13.39 5.79 -1.89
C GLN A 69 -12.09 5.08 -2.29
N PRO A 70 -11.48 5.46 -3.43
CA PRO A 70 -10.19 4.94 -3.84
C PRO A 70 -9.17 5.14 -2.71
N LEU A 71 -8.58 4.06 -2.20
CA LEU A 71 -7.49 4.16 -1.25
C LEU A 71 -6.24 4.63 -2.01
N CYS A 72 -5.60 5.70 -1.53
CA CYS A 72 -4.25 6.01 -1.98
C CYS A 72 -3.36 4.81 -1.64
N PRO A 73 -2.54 4.32 -2.58
CA PRO A 73 -1.58 3.27 -2.27
C PRO A 73 -0.69 3.76 -1.11
N PRO A 74 -0.29 2.87 -0.17
CA PRO A 74 0.70 3.25 0.82
C PRO A 74 1.92 3.73 0.06
N VAL A 75 2.19 5.04 0.13
CA VAL A 75 3.40 5.63 -0.43
C VAL A 75 4.51 4.95 0.37
N LEU A 76 5.22 4.00 -0.25
CA LEU A 76 6.49 3.54 0.28
C LEU A 76 7.30 4.81 0.47
N ASP A 77 7.71 5.06 1.70
CA ASP A 77 8.56 6.18 2.05
C ASP A 77 9.80 6.12 1.14
N TRP A 78 9.89 7.04 0.17
CA TRP A 78 11.07 7.19 -0.67
C TRP A 78 12.18 7.96 0.06
N SER A 79 12.09 8.11 1.40
CA SER A 79 13.18 8.61 2.23
C SER A 79 14.27 7.56 2.41
N ASP A 80 14.90 7.18 1.31
CA ASP A 80 16.23 6.56 1.31
C ASP A 80 17.02 7.21 0.17
N GLY A 81 17.63 8.37 0.44
CA GLY A 81 18.66 8.90 -0.47
C GLY A 81 18.91 10.39 -0.57
N ASP A 82 18.55 11.24 0.40
CA ASP A 82 19.22 12.56 0.52
C ASP A 82 20.62 12.32 1.10
N GLY A 83 21.53 11.92 0.21
CA GLY A 83 22.96 11.99 0.40
C GLY A 83 23.50 13.04 -0.56
N ASP A 84 23.50 14.29 -0.10
CA ASP A 84 24.05 15.45 -0.76
C ASP A 84 25.51 15.21 -1.19
N HIS A 85 25.73 14.73 -2.41
CA HIS A 85 27.01 14.93 -3.07
C HIS A 85 26.97 16.29 -3.76
N GLN A 86 27.35 17.32 -3.00
CA GLN A 86 27.94 18.53 -3.57
C GLN A 86 29.16 18.08 -4.39
N HIS A 87 28.99 17.99 -5.70
CA HIS A 87 30.12 17.93 -6.61
C HIS A 87 30.51 19.38 -6.90
N ASP A 88 31.35 19.93 -6.02
CA ASP A 88 32.22 21.05 -6.36
C ASP A 88 33.19 20.56 -7.44
N GLY A 89 32.82 20.80 -8.70
CA GLY A 89 33.60 20.44 -9.87
C GLY A 89 33.58 21.58 -10.86
N ASP A 90 34.72 22.27 -10.95
CA ASP A 90 35.00 23.45 -11.74
C ASP A 90 34.33 23.50 -13.12
N GLY A 91 33.77 24.68 -13.42
CA GLY A 91 33.19 24.99 -14.72
C GLY A 91 34.21 24.85 -15.85
N VAL A 92 33.86 24.02 -16.82
CA VAL A 92 34.41 24.11 -18.17
C VAL A 92 33.42 24.92 -18.99
N PRO A 93 33.79 26.11 -19.52
CA PRO A 93 32.89 26.87 -20.37
C PRO A 93 32.67 26.12 -21.70
N PRO A 94 31.47 26.23 -22.30
CA PRO A 94 31.21 25.65 -23.61
C PRO A 94 32.11 26.32 -24.66
N ASP A 95 32.81 25.48 -25.41
CA ASP A 95 33.60 25.85 -26.58
C ASP A 95 32.71 26.59 -27.59
N ALA A 96 32.97 27.89 -27.74
CA ALA A 96 32.37 28.73 -28.76
C ALA A 96 33.43 28.94 -29.84
N GLY A 97 33.30 28.24 -30.97
CA GLY A 97 34.24 28.34 -32.09
C GLY A 97 33.66 27.81 -33.40
N ASP A 98 32.98 28.69 -34.12
CA ASP A 98 32.45 28.54 -35.47
C ASP A 98 33.59 28.54 -36.52
N LYS A 99 33.67 27.50 -37.38
CA LYS A 99 34.03 27.56 -38.82
C LYS A 99 33.96 26.22 -39.54
#